data_AF-A0A5C6M374-F1
#
_entry.id   AF-A0A5C6M374-F1
#
_cell.length_a   1.000
_cell.length_b   1.000
_cell.length_c   1.000
_cell.angle_alpha   90.00
_cell.angle_beta   90.00
_cell.angle_gamma   90.00
#
_symmetry.space_group_name_H-M   'P 1'
#
loop_
_entity.id
_entity.type
_entity.pdbx_description
1 polymer ?
#
loop_
_entity_poly.entity_id
_entity_poly.type
_entity_poly.pdbx_seq_one_letter_code
_entity_poly.pdbx_strand_id
1 'polypeptide(L)'
;MRVLSREQVRRLDQDAVQQLGLPSLLLMENAARGLCAAILQLRQQAAGRIVIAAGAGNNGGDGLAAARLLAAEGVLAEVLLFRCGRSLSADAAANLCFLQRAGLLVCECDEQQSG
;
A
#
# COMPACT_ATOMS: atom_id res chain seq x y z
N MET A 1 2.13 17.30 17.44
CA MET A 1 2.80 16.52 16.39
C MET A 1 3.55 17.49 15.48
N ARG A 2 4.85 17.29 15.23
CA ARG A 2 5.62 18.14 14.31
C ARG A 2 5.39 17.63 12.89
N VAL A 3 5.00 18.50 11.97
CA VAL A 3 4.84 18.13 10.55
C VAL A 3 6.22 18.08 9.90
N LEU A 4 6.53 16.95 9.27
CA LEU A 4 7.80 16.71 8.58
C LEU A 4 7.63 16.90 7.07
N SER A 5 8.68 17.36 6.40
CA SER A 5 8.74 17.36 4.94
C SER A 5 8.87 15.94 4.40
N ARG A 6 8.54 15.75 3.12
CA ARG A 6 8.71 14.45 2.44
C ARG A 6 10.15 13.94 2.51
N GLU A 7 11.11 14.84 2.37
CA GLU A 7 12.54 14.51 2.45
C GLU A 7 12.94 14.07 3.87
N GLN A 8 12.40 14.74 4.90
CA GLN A 8 12.65 14.38 6.29
C GLN A 8 12.08 12.99 6.62
N VAL A 9 10.85 12.69 6.18
CA VAL A 9 10.24 11.36 6.37
C VAL A 9 11.08 10.30 5.66
N ARG A 10 11.44 10.53 4.39
CA ARG A 10 12.27 9.59 3.63
C ARG A 10 13.62 9.31 4.30
N ARG A 11 14.26 10.36 4.84
CA ARG A 11 15.53 10.21 5.56
C ARG A 11 15.36 9.40 6.84
N LEU A 12 14.30 9.65 7.61
CA LEU A 12 13.99 8.86 8.80
C LEU A 12 13.76 7.39 8.48
N ASP A 13 13.01 7.09 7.42
CA ASP A 13 12.78 5.71 6.98
C ASP A 13 14.10 5.03 6.57
N GLN A 14 14.98 5.75 5.85
CA GLN A 14 16.30 5.26 5.48
C GLN A 14 17.18 4.98 6.70
N ASP A 15 17.21 5.91 7.67
CA ASP A 15 17.97 5.76 8.90
C ASP A 15 17.42 4.58 9.74
N ALA A 16 16.11 4.39 9.80
CA ALA A 16 15.48 3.25 10.47
C ALA A 16 15.91 1.91 9.86
N VAL A 17 16.00 1.83 8.53
CA VAL A 17 16.46 0.62 7.83
C VAL A 17 17.96 0.40 8.05
N GLN A 18 18.77 1.43 7.81
CA GLN A 18 20.23 1.28 7.73
C GLN A 18 20.91 1.28 9.10
N GLN A 19 20.44 2.11 10.04
CA GLN A 19 21.08 2.30 11.34
C GLN A 19 20.43 1.43 12.42
N LEU A 20 19.12 1.25 12.36
CA LEU A 20 18.38 0.44 13.35
C LEU A 20 18.08 -0.99 12.87
N GLY A 21 18.39 -1.31 11.61
CA GLY A 21 18.21 -2.65 11.04
C GLY A 21 16.74 -3.04 10.86
N LEU A 22 15.81 -2.09 10.84
CA LEU A 22 14.39 -2.38 10.66
C LEU A 22 14.10 -2.75 9.20
N PRO A 23 13.45 -3.90 8.91
CA PRO A 23 13.02 -4.20 7.55
C PRO A 23 12.06 -3.13 7.02
N SER A 24 12.28 -2.66 5.78
CA SER A 24 11.39 -1.67 5.14
C SER A 24 9.94 -2.15 5.06
N LEU A 25 9.74 -3.46 4.91
CA LEU A 25 8.43 -4.09 4.96
C LEU A 25 7.68 -3.85 6.27
N LEU A 26 8.38 -3.75 7.42
CA LEU A 26 7.75 -3.41 8.70
C LEU A 26 7.35 -1.93 8.77
N LEU A 27 8.12 -1.04 8.16
CA LEU A 27 7.76 0.38 8.06
C LEU A 27 6.51 0.55 7.20
N MET A 28 6.44 -0.17 6.07
CA MET A 28 5.26 -0.22 5.19
C MET A 28 4.03 -0.82 5.90
N GLU A 29 4.21 -1.91 6.65
CA GLU A 29 3.15 -2.50 7.48
C GLU A 29 2.59 -1.47 8.47
N ASN A 30 3.45 -0.68 9.11
CA ASN A 30 3.03 0.36 10.04
C ASN A 30 2.25 1.49 9.35
N ALA A 31 2.71 1.96 8.18
CA ALA A 31 1.99 2.94 7.37
C ALA A 31 0.60 2.42 6.95
N ALA A 32 0.54 1.17 6.50
CA ALA A 32 -0.69 0.51 6.07
C ALA A 32 -1.69 0.32 7.23
N ARG A 33 -1.23 0.04 8.45
CA ARG A 33 -2.10 -0.01 9.65
C ARG A 33 -2.77 1.33 9.94
N GLY A 34 -2.02 2.43 9.82
CA GLY A 34 -2.57 3.78 9.96
C GLY A 34 -3.64 4.07 8.90
N LEU A 35 -3.38 3.70 7.65
CA LEU A 35 -4.36 3.84 6.57
C LEU A 35 -5.61 2.98 6.79
N CYS A 36 -5.44 1.71 7.18
CA CYS A 36 -6.53 0.80 7.50
C CYS A 36 -7.42 1.36 8.62
N ALA A 37 -6.83 1.83 9.72
CA ALA A 37 -7.57 2.44 10.82
C ALA A 37 -8.41 3.64 10.38
N ALA A 38 -7.83 4.53 9.56
CA ALA A 38 -8.55 5.67 9.01
C ALA A 38 -9.72 5.25 8.11
N ILE A 39 -9.52 4.24 7.25
CA ILE A 39 -10.58 3.70 6.37
C ILE A 39 -11.71 3.08 7.20
N LEU A 40 -11.39 2.28 8.21
CA LEU A 40 -12.38 1.64 9.08
C LEU A 40 -13.19 2.67 9.86
N GLN A 41 -12.54 3.75 10.33
CA GLN A 41 -13.24 4.85 10.99
C GLN A 41 -14.22 5.56 10.03
N LEU A 42 -13.81 5.85 8.80
CA LEU A 42 -14.70 6.44 7.78
C LEU A 42 -15.88 5.51 7.46
N ARG A 43 -15.65 4.20 7.42
CA ARG A 43 -16.70 3.20 7.15
C ARG A 43 -17.80 3.17 8.21
N GLN A 44 -17.51 3.54 9.45
CA GLN A 44 -18.53 3.65 10.51
C GLN A 44 -19.54 4.76 10.22
N GLN A 45 -19.17 5.74 9.39
CA GLN A 45 -20.02 6.88 9.02
C GLN A 45 -20.78 6.65 7.71
N ALA A 46 -20.21 5.87 6.79
CA ALA A 46 -20.85 5.54 5.51
C ALA A 46 -20.40 4.17 4.98
N ALA A 47 -21.35 3.35 4.55
CA ALA A 47 -21.07 2.11 3.84
C ALA A 47 -20.80 2.40 2.35
N GLY A 48 -19.86 1.67 1.76
CA GLY A 48 -19.54 1.80 0.34
C GLY A 48 -18.53 0.77 -0.14
N ARG A 49 -18.28 0.73 -1.45
CA ARG A 49 -17.17 -0.03 -2.05
C ARG A 49 -15.87 0.72 -1.77
N ILE A 50 -14.82 -0.01 -1.40
CA ILE A 50 -13.47 0.55 -1.26
C ILE A 50 -12.68 0.19 -2.51
N VAL A 51 -12.06 1.21 -3.12
CA VAL A 51 -11.15 1.05 -4.25
C VAL A 51 -9.83 1.71 -3.86
N ILE A 52 -8.72 0.99 -4.01
CA ILE A 52 -7.36 1.47 -3.79
C ILE A 52 -6.67 1.60 -5.15
N ALA A 53 -6.32 2.84 -5.53
CA ALA A 53 -5.49 3.10 -6.70
C ALA A 53 -4.02 3.09 -6.27
N ALA A 54 -3.29 2.04 -6.66
CA ALA A 54 -1.91 1.82 -6.27
C ALA A 54 -0.96 2.03 -7.47
N GLY A 55 0.17 2.70 -7.24
CA GLY A 55 1.26 2.78 -8.23
C GLY A 55 2.31 1.67 -8.03
N ALA A 56 3.35 1.65 -8.85
CA ALA A 56 4.42 0.66 -8.71
C ALA A 56 5.39 0.89 -7.52
N GLY A 57 5.38 2.08 -6.92
CA GLY A 57 6.33 2.49 -5.88
C GLY A 57 5.89 2.14 -4.44
N ASN A 58 6.62 2.67 -3.45
CA ASN A 58 6.36 2.42 -2.03
C ASN A 58 4.94 2.80 -1.60
N ASN A 59 4.42 3.95 -2.05
CA ASN A 59 3.04 4.35 -1.74
C ASN A 59 2.00 3.35 -2.28
N GLY A 60 2.28 2.71 -3.43
CA GLY A 60 1.43 1.65 -3.93
C GLY A 60 1.54 0.38 -3.10
N GLY A 61 2.75 0.07 -2.61
CA GLY A 61 2.99 -0.95 -1.61
C GLY A 61 2.18 -0.73 -0.32
N ASP A 62 2.12 0.50 0.18
CA ASP A 62 1.28 0.85 1.35
C ASP A 62 -0.20 0.53 1.08
N GLY A 63 -0.68 0.85 -0.13
CA GLY A 63 -2.04 0.52 -0.56
C GLY A 63 -2.30 -0.98 -0.66
N LEU A 64 -1.37 -1.75 -1.23
CA LEU A 64 -1.45 -3.20 -1.33
C LEU A 64 -1.44 -3.85 0.07
N ALA A 65 -0.58 -3.36 0.97
CA ALA A 65 -0.53 -3.77 2.36
C ALA A 65 -1.84 -3.43 3.10
N ALA A 66 -2.40 -2.24 2.87
CA ALA A 66 -3.67 -1.84 3.45
C ALA A 66 -4.83 -2.71 2.96
N ALA A 67 -4.87 -3.07 1.67
CA ALA A 67 -5.86 -4.00 1.13
C ALA A 67 -5.79 -5.37 1.82
N ARG A 68 -4.57 -5.88 2.05
CA ARG A 68 -4.34 -7.13 2.80
C ARG A 68 -4.84 -7.03 4.23
N LEU A 69 -4.55 -5.93 4.92
CA LEU A 69 -4.96 -5.71 6.30
C LEU A 69 -6.48 -5.53 6.44
N LEU A 70 -7.12 -4.79 5.53
CA LEU A 70 -8.57 -4.67 5.49
C LEU A 70 -9.24 -6.03 5.29
N ALA A 71 -8.71 -6.87 4.40
CA ALA A 71 -9.24 -8.20 4.18
C ALA A 71 -9.15 -9.10 5.42
N ALA A 72 -8.08 -8.96 6.22
CA ALA A 72 -7.94 -9.67 7.50
C ALA A 72 -9.00 -9.22 8.53
N GLU A 73 -9.50 -7.99 8.43
CA GLU A 73 -10.61 -7.45 9.22
C GLU A 73 -12.01 -7.75 8.58
N GLY A 74 -12.06 -8.60 7.55
CA GLY A 74 -13.30 -8.96 6.84
C GLY A 74 -13.83 -7.86 5.90
N VAL A 75 -13.03 -6.84 5.62
CA VAL A 75 -13.41 -5.72 4.73
C VAL A 75 -12.68 -5.84 3.39
N LEU A 76 -13.44 -6.02 2.31
CA LEU A 76 -12.86 -6.12 0.97
C LEU A 76 -12.61 -4.74 0.36
N ALA A 77 -11.41 -4.57 -0.18
CA ALA A 77 -11.02 -3.47 -1.04
C ALA A 77 -10.54 -4.02 -2.38
N GLU A 78 -11.00 -3.43 -3.47
CA GLU A 78 -10.48 -3.72 -4.81
C GLU A 78 -9.25 -2.87 -5.07
N VAL A 79 -8.19 -3.47 -5.60
CA VAL A 79 -6.98 -2.73 -5.96
C VAL A 79 -6.90 -2.56 -7.47
N LEU A 80 -6.71 -1.31 -7.91
CA LEU A 80 -6.32 -0.97 -9.27
C LEU A 80 -4.82 -0.63 -9.24
N LEU A 81 -3.99 -1.48 -9.84
CA LEU A 81 -2.54 -1.35 -9.84
C LEU A 81 -2.05 -0.77 -11.16
N PHE A 82 -1.50 0.44 -11.10
CA PHE A 82 -0.95 1.18 -12.25
C PHE A 82 0.58 1.07 -12.26
N ARG A 83 1.11 0.24 -13.15
CA ARG A 83 2.56 0.04 -13.26
C ARG A 83 3.21 1.08 -14.17
N CYS A 84 2.53 1.53 -15.21
CA CYS A 84 3.02 2.56 -16.15
C CYS A 84 4.47 2.31 -16.61
N GLY A 85 4.77 1.07 -17.03
CA GLY A 85 6.12 0.66 -17.48
C GLY A 85 7.18 0.52 -16.38
N ARG A 86 6.82 0.64 -15.10
CA ARG A 86 7.76 0.55 -13.97
C ARG A 86 7.71 -0.81 -13.29
N SER A 87 8.86 -1.25 -12.80
CA SER A 87 8.96 -2.38 -11.88
C SER A 87 8.40 -2.01 -10.50
N LEU A 88 7.78 -2.99 -9.84
CA LEU A 88 7.34 -2.85 -8.45
C LEU A 88 8.56 -2.65 -7.54
N SER A 89 8.41 -1.84 -6.50
CA SER A 89 9.34 -1.88 -5.38
C SER A 89 9.28 -3.27 -4.71
N ALA A 90 10.36 -3.65 -4.02
CA ALA A 90 10.43 -4.97 -3.38
C ALA A 90 9.26 -5.21 -2.42
N ASP A 91 8.93 -4.21 -1.60
CA ASP A 91 7.83 -4.31 -0.63
C ASP A 91 6.45 -4.29 -1.31
N ALA A 92 6.28 -3.56 -2.42
CA ALA A 92 5.06 -3.61 -3.22
C ALA A 92 4.87 -4.98 -3.87
N ALA A 93 5.94 -5.56 -4.43
CA ALA A 93 5.91 -6.90 -5.00
C ALA A 93 5.57 -7.97 -3.96
N ALA A 94 6.12 -7.85 -2.74
CA ALA A 94 5.80 -8.77 -1.64
C ALA A 94 4.32 -8.73 -1.26
N ASN A 95 3.73 -7.54 -1.13
CA ASN A 95 2.31 -7.40 -0.81
C ASN A 95 1.40 -7.82 -1.97
N LEU A 96 1.77 -7.52 -3.22
CA LEU A 96 1.02 -8.02 -4.39
C LEU A 96 0.99 -9.55 -4.42
N CYS A 97 2.14 -10.20 -4.21
CA CYS A 97 2.24 -11.65 -4.14
C CYS A 97 1.31 -12.22 -3.04
N PHE A 98 1.25 -11.59 -1.87
CA PHE A 98 0.33 -11.99 -0.83
C PHE A 98 -1.13 -11.90 -1.29
N LEU A 99 -1.54 -10.74 -1.83
CA LEU A 99 -2.93 -10.52 -2.28
C LEU A 99 -3.34 -11.56 -3.32
N GLN A 100 -2.47 -11.84 -4.29
CA GLN A 100 -2.70 -12.85 -5.32
C GLN A 100 -2.87 -14.25 -4.72
N ARG A 101 -1.99 -14.64 -3.78
CA ARG A 101 -2.07 -15.95 -3.10
C ARG A 101 -3.28 -16.08 -2.18
N ALA A 102 -3.75 -14.97 -1.64
CA ALA A 102 -4.96 -14.90 -0.82
C ALA A 102 -6.25 -14.85 -1.66
N GLY A 103 -6.15 -14.79 -3.00
CA GLY A 103 -7.30 -14.69 -3.91
C GLY A 103 -8.03 -13.34 -3.83
N LEU A 104 -7.34 -12.27 -3.40
CA LEU A 104 -7.90 -10.93 -3.30
C LEU A 104 -7.89 -10.21 -4.66
N LEU A 105 -8.88 -9.34 -4.86
CA LEU A 105 -9.12 -8.68 -6.15
C LEU A 105 -8.08 -7.59 -6.41
N VAL A 106 -7.16 -7.89 -7.34
CA VAL A 106 -6.20 -6.92 -7.89
C VAL A 106 -6.36 -6.90 -9.41
N CYS A 107 -6.64 -5.73 -9.97
CA CYS A 107 -6.66 -5.47 -11.39
C CYS A 107 -5.39 -4.71 -11.77
N GLU A 108 -4.54 -5.29 -12.61
CA GLU A 108 -3.41 -4.59 -13.19
C GLU A 108 -3.90 -3.77 -14.38
N CYS A 109 -3.66 -2.46 -14.35
CA CYS A 109 -4.02 -1.53 -15.40
C CYS A 109 -2.76 -1.13 -16.19
N ASP A 110 -2.65 -1.64 -17.41
CA ASP A 110 -1.64 -1.21 -18.36
C ASP A 110 -2.21 -0.10 -19.26
N GLU A 111 -1.39 0.92 -19.56
CA GLU A 111 -1.70 1.84 -20.65
C GLU A 111 -1.72 1.02 -21.95
N GLN A 112 -2.91 0.79 -22.51
CA GLN A 112 -2.98 0.31 -23.89
C GLN A 112 -2.24 1.32 -24.77
N GLN A 113 -1.17 0.86 -25.42
CA GLN A 113 -0.56 1.58 -26.52
C GLN A 113 -1.63 1.74 -27.61
N SER A 114 -2.28 2.91 -27.63
CA SER A 114 -3.01 3.38 -28.80
C SER A 114 -1.97 3.52 -29.92
N GLY A 115 -1.95 2.54 -30.81
CA GLY A 115 -1.15 2.57 -32.05
C GLY A 115 -1.66 3.58 -33.06
#